data_AF-A0A8D2EA51-F1
#
_entry.id   AF-A0A8D2EA51-F1
#
_cell.length_a   1.000
_cell.length_b   1.000
_cell.length_c   1.000
_cell.angle_alpha   90.00
_cell.angle_beta   90.00
_cell.angle_gamma   90.00
#
_symmetry.space_group_name_H-M   'P 1'
#
loop_
_entity.id
_entity.type
_entity.pdbx_description
1 polymer ?
#
loop_
_entity_poly.entity_id
_entity_poly.type
_entity_poly.pdbx_seq_one_letter_code
_entity_poly.pdbx_strand_id
1 'polypeptide(L)'
;MYLTEGVINKPEVEMSPQELQLYYFKMHDYDGNDLLDGLELSIAITHVHKEKRSEQAPLMSEDELINIRDGVLRDDDKNDDGYIDYAEFAKSLQ
;
A
#
# COMPACT_ATOMS: atom_id res chain seq x y z
N MET A 1 -12.81 -3.20 9.25
CA MET A 1 -13.16 -1.78 8.99
C MET A 1 -13.22 -1.65 7.47
N TYR A 2 -14.40 -1.43 6.91
CA TYR A 2 -14.65 -1.49 5.47
C TYR A 2 -14.20 -0.17 4.82
N LEU A 3 -12.96 -0.11 4.33
CA LEU A 3 -12.35 1.10 3.76
C LEU A 3 -12.55 1.25 2.25
N THR A 4 -13.32 0.37 1.63
CA THR A 4 -13.51 0.34 0.17
C THR A 4 -14.95 0.62 -0.26
N GLU A 5 -15.85 0.94 0.69
CA GLU A 5 -17.24 1.31 0.37
C GLU A 5 -17.26 2.57 -0.50
N GLY A 6 -17.44 2.38 -1.80
CA GLY A 6 -17.58 3.46 -2.79
C GLY A 6 -16.48 3.55 -3.85
N VAL A 7 -15.33 2.89 -3.68
CA VAL A 7 -14.25 2.93 -4.69
C VAL A 7 -14.49 1.89 -5.77
N ILE A 8 -14.66 0.62 -5.38
CA ILE A 8 -14.93 -0.49 -6.30
C ILE A 8 -15.90 -1.48 -5.63
N ASN A 9 -17.14 -1.53 -6.11
CA ASN A 9 -18.20 -2.42 -5.61
C ASN A 9 -18.22 -3.76 -6.38
N LYS A 10 -17.10 -4.46 -6.45
CA LYS A 10 -17.01 -5.81 -7.02
C LYS A 10 -15.93 -6.65 -6.33
N PRO A 11 -16.01 -7.99 -6.40
CA PRO A 11 -14.98 -8.87 -5.84
C PRO A 11 -13.61 -8.65 -6.49
N GLU A 12 -12.51 -8.79 -5.74
CA GLU A 12 -11.13 -8.67 -6.24
C GLU A 12 -10.88 -9.55 -7.47
N VAL A 13 -11.46 -10.75 -7.51
CA VAL A 13 -11.33 -11.70 -8.63
C VAL A 13 -11.98 -11.22 -9.94
N GLU A 14 -12.85 -10.21 -9.88
CA GLU A 14 -13.52 -9.59 -11.03
C GLU A 14 -12.94 -8.22 -11.39
N MET A 15 -11.92 -7.77 -10.66
CA MET A 15 -11.23 -6.50 -10.92
C MET A 15 -10.19 -6.68 -12.02
N SER A 16 -10.12 -5.71 -12.95
CA SER A 16 -8.98 -5.58 -13.86
C SER A 16 -7.70 -5.26 -13.09
N PRO A 17 -6.51 -5.46 -13.68
CA PRO A 17 -5.25 -5.09 -13.03
C PRO A 17 -5.23 -3.62 -12.56
N GLN A 18 -5.79 -2.71 -13.36
CA GLN A 18 -5.85 -1.28 -13.02
C GLN A 18 -6.81 -1.01 -11.85
N GLU A 19 -7.94 -1.72 -11.79
CA GLU A 19 -8.87 -1.61 -10.67
C GLU A 19 -8.29 -2.21 -9.39
N LEU A 20 -7.55 -3.33 -9.47
CA LEU A 20 -6.82 -3.88 -8.33
C LEU A 20 -5.76 -2.90 -7.82
N GLN A 21 -5.01 -2.26 -8.71
CA GLN A 21 -4.03 -1.23 -8.34
C GLN A 21 -4.70 -0.08 -7.58
N LEU A 22 -5.77 0.50 -8.14
CA LEU A 22 -6.52 1.56 -7.48
C LEU A 22 -7.15 1.12 -6.15
N TYR A 23 -7.67 -0.10 -6.09
CA TYR A 23 -8.24 -0.68 -4.89
C TYR A 23 -7.21 -0.80 -3.75
N TYR A 24 -6.02 -1.34 -4.03
CA TYR A 24 -4.97 -1.48 -3.02
C TYR A 24 -4.38 -0.13 -2.58
N PHE A 25 -4.27 0.82 -3.51
CA PHE A 25 -3.92 2.20 -3.19
C PHE A 25 -4.94 2.78 -2.19
N LYS A 26 -6.23 2.73 -2.54
CA LYS A 26 -7.31 3.28 -1.71
C LYS A 26 -7.55 2.55 -0.41
N MET A 27 -7.23 1.26 -0.32
CA MET A 27 -7.35 0.49 0.92
C MET A 27 -6.44 1.03 2.04
N HIS A 28 -5.30 1.63 1.67
CA HIS A 28 -4.28 2.10 2.60
C HIS A 28 -4.21 3.62 2.73
N ASP A 29 -4.95 4.37 1.92
CA ASP A 29 -5.20 5.82 2.05
C ASP A 29 -6.27 6.03 3.13
N TYR A 30 -5.86 6.03 4.40
CA TYR A 30 -6.77 6.02 5.55
C TYR A 30 -7.39 7.39 5.84
N ASP A 31 -6.71 8.47 5.46
CA ASP A 31 -7.20 9.84 5.64
C ASP A 31 -7.92 10.40 4.40
N GLY A 32 -7.82 9.70 3.26
CA GLY A 32 -8.56 10.01 2.02
C GLY A 32 -7.97 11.19 1.26
N ASN A 33 -6.67 11.47 1.41
CA ASN A 33 -6.00 12.62 0.79
C ASN A 33 -5.43 12.32 -0.62
N ASP A 34 -5.65 11.10 -1.15
CA ASP A 34 -5.12 10.61 -2.44
C ASP A 34 -3.57 10.47 -2.48
N LEU A 35 -2.93 10.34 -1.32
CA LEU A 35 -1.49 10.19 -1.13
C LEU A 35 -1.24 9.06 -0.12
N LEU A 36 -0.15 8.30 -0.29
CA LEU A 36 0.27 7.32 0.71
C LEU A 36 1.48 7.84 1.48
N ASP A 37 1.30 8.07 2.78
CA ASP A 37 2.38 8.50 3.67
C ASP A 37 3.18 7.31 4.24
N GLY A 38 4.29 7.61 4.94
CA GLY A 38 5.15 6.59 5.52
C GLY A 38 4.47 5.67 6.56
N LEU A 39 3.45 6.13 7.29
CA LEU A 39 2.67 5.32 8.22
C LEU A 39 1.70 4.40 7.47
N GLU A 40 1.04 4.92 6.44
CA GLU A 40 0.13 4.18 5.58
C GLU A 40 0.87 3.06 4.83
N LEU A 41 2.04 3.37 4.26
CA LEU A 41 2.96 2.38 3.70
C LEU A 41 3.38 1.35 4.74
N SER A 42 3.67 1.77 5.97
CA SER A 42 4.05 0.84 7.05
C SER A 42 2.93 -0.15 7.37
N ILE A 43 1.69 0.34 7.43
CA ILE A 43 0.52 -0.52 7.64
C ILE A 43 0.36 -1.49 6.46
N ALA A 44 0.48 -1.01 5.22
CA ALA A 44 0.40 -1.85 4.02
C ALA A 44 1.45 -2.97 4.01
N ILE A 45 2.70 -2.66 4.31
CA ILE A 45 3.81 -3.62 4.38
C ILE A 45 3.50 -4.69 5.44
N THR A 46 3.05 -4.29 6.63
CA THR A 46 2.71 -5.24 7.70
C THR A 46 1.50 -6.09 7.37
N HIS A 47 0.50 -5.55 6.66
CA HIS A 47 -0.68 -6.27 6.20
C HIS A 47 -0.27 -7.40 5.23
N VAL A 48 0.49 -7.08 4.18
CA VAL A 48 0.97 -8.06 3.19
C VAL A 48 1.86 -9.13 3.83
N HIS A 49 2.70 -8.74 4.79
CA HIS A 49 3.56 -9.69 5.49
C HIS A 49 2.78 -10.69 6.33
N LYS A 50 1.70 -10.26 6.98
CA LYS A 50 0.80 -11.14 7.74
C LYS A 50 0.03 -12.08 6.83
N GLU A 51 -0.46 -11.61 5.68
CA GLU A 51 -1.19 -12.47 4.73
C GLU A 51 -0.30 -13.54 4.10
N LYS A 52 0.97 -13.24 3.85
CA LYS A 52 1.93 -14.18 3.23
C LYS A 52 2.48 -15.24 4.21
N ARG A 53 2.25 -15.09 5.51
CA ARG A 53 2.76 -16.00 6.54
C ARG A 53 1.62 -16.66 7.31
N SER A 54 1.87 -17.83 7.89
CA SER A 54 0.93 -18.42 8.84
C SER A 54 0.84 -17.55 10.08
N GLU A 55 -0.29 -17.60 10.80
CA GLU A 55 -0.56 -16.81 12.03
C GLU A 55 0.53 -16.96 13.13
N GLN A 56 1.41 -17.95 13.01
CA GLN A 56 2.47 -18.25 13.97
C GLN A 56 3.83 -17.66 13.59
N ALA A 57 3.96 -17.03 12.43
CA ALA A 57 5.24 -16.47 12.02
C ALA A 57 5.57 -15.21 12.83
N PRO A 58 6.86 -15.00 13.16
CA PRO A 58 7.28 -13.79 13.87
C PRO A 58 6.94 -12.56 13.05
N LEU A 59 6.46 -11.52 13.75
CA LEU A 59 6.27 -10.19 13.20
C LEU A 59 7.60 -9.68 12.63
N MET A 60 7.54 -8.90 11.54
CA MET A 60 8.71 -8.19 11.03
C MET A 60 9.30 -7.30 12.12
N SER A 61 10.63 -7.15 12.11
CA SER A 61 11.28 -6.19 13.00
C SER A 61 10.99 -4.75 12.53
N GLU A 62 11.10 -3.81 13.46
CA GLU A 62 10.97 -2.38 13.14
C GLU A 62 12.05 -1.92 12.15
N ASP A 63 13.29 -2.40 12.29
CA ASP A 63 14.36 -2.09 11.34
C ASP A 63 14.04 -2.60 9.92
N GLU A 64 13.46 -3.80 9.79
CA GLU A 64 13.06 -4.34 8.49
C GLU A 64 11.94 -3.50 7.87
N LEU A 65 10.95 -3.12 8.68
CA LEU A 65 9.86 -2.24 8.26
C LEU A 65 10.37 -0.89 7.77
N ILE A 66 11.26 -0.25 8.54
CA ILE A 66 11.89 1.03 8.19
C ILE A 66 12.66 0.90 6.87
N ASN A 67 13.47 -0.15 6.72
CA ASN A 67 14.25 -0.35 5.50
C ASN A 67 13.37 -0.55 4.25
N ILE A 68 12.25 -1.26 4.37
CA ILE A 68 11.30 -1.44 3.26
C ILE A 68 10.61 -0.11 2.94
N ARG A 69 10.08 0.58 3.95
CA ARG A 69 9.42 1.88 3.78
C ARG A 69 10.35 2.90 3.12
N ASP A 70 11.54 3.08 3.67
CA ASP A 70 12.53 4.03 3.14
C ASP A 70 13.00 3.61 1.75
N GLY A 71 12.98 2.30 1.45
CA GLY A 71 13.18 1.77 0.11
C GLY A 71 12.12 2.23 -0.88
N VAL A 72 10.84 2.05 -0.54
CA VAL A 72 9.70 2.48 -1.37
C VAL A 72 9.76 3.98 -1.63
N LEU A 73 9.89 4.81 -0.59
CA LEU A 73 9.95 6.26 -0.77
C LEU A 73 11.12 6.66 -1.67
N ARG A 74 12.33 6.19 -1.39
CA ARG A 74 13.50 6.52 -2.23
C ARG A 74 13.32 6.11 -3.70
N ASP A 75 12.68 4.97 -3.94
CA ASP A 75 12.59 4.40 -5.27
C ASP A 75 11.40 4.97 -6.04
N ASP A 76 10.33 5.45 -5.38
CA ASP A 76 9.05 5.76 -6.02
C ASP A 76 8.56 7.20 -5.83
N ASP A 77 8.91 7.88 -4.73
CA ASP A 77 8.64 9.30 -4.51
C ASP A 77 9.51 10.13 -5.48
N LYS A 78 8.93 10.56 -6.60
CA LYS A 78 9.66 11.23 -7.69
C LYS A 78 9.72 12.73 -7.49
N ASN A 79 8.81 13.28 -6.69
CA ASN A 79 8.70 14.70 -6.45
C ASN A 79 9.35 15.13 -5.10
N ASP A 80 9.79 14.16 -4.28
CA ASP A 80 10.43 14.32 -2.97
C ASP A 80 9.55 15.07 -1.96
N ASP A 81 8.24 14.81 -1.99
CA ASP A 81 7.25 15.41 -1.09
C ASP A 81 6.98 14.57 0.18
N GLY A 82 7.53 13.35 0.25
CA GLY A 82 7.38 12.42 1.36
C GLY A 82 6.14 11.53 1.27
N TYR A 83 5.43 11.56 0.15
CA TYR A 83 4.25 10.76 -0.15
C TYR A 83 4.44 9.97 -1.44
N ILE A 84 3.54 9.01 -1.66
CA ILE A 84 3.41 8.32 -2.95
C ILE A 84 2.02 8.63 -3.51
N ASP A 85 1.97 9.36 -4.63
CA ASP A 85 0.73 9.58 -5.37
C ASP A 85 0.35 8.34 -6.24
N TYR A 86 -0.87 8.32 -6.78
CA TYR A 86 -1.32 7.19 -7.59
C TYR A 86 -0.48 6.98 -8.87
N ALA A 87 0.04 8.05 -9.48
CA ALA A 87 0.85 7.95 -10.69
C ALA A 87 2.24 7.41 -10.40
N GLU A 88 2.81 7.71 -9.23
CA GLU A 88 4.04 7.12 -8.70
C GLU A 88 3.82 5.63 -8.38
N PHE A 89 2.79 5.32 -7.58
CA PHE A 89 2.42 3.94 -7.23
C PHE A 89 2.19 3.04 -8.46
N ALA A 90 1.45 3.54 -9.45
CA ALA A 90 1.13 2.77 -10.66
C ALA A 90 2.36 2.53 -11.56
N LYS A 91 3.41 3.36 -11.45
CA LYS A 91 4.68 3.14 -12.16
C LYS A 91 5.52 2.07 -11.47
N SER A 92 5.48 1.96 -10.15
CA SER A 92 6.21 0.94 -9.38
C SER A 92 5.76 -0.50 -9.68
N LEU A 93 4.54 -0.66 -10.20
CA LEU A 93 3.92 -1.95 -10.50
C LEU A 93 4.01 -2.37 -11.98
N GLN A 94 4.72 -1.60 -12.83
CA GLN A 94 4.98 -1.90 -14.25
C GLN A 94 6.38 -2.48 -14.46
#